data_AF-A0A383SA51-F1
#
_entry.id   AF-A0A383SA51-F1
#
_cell.length_a   1.000
_cell.length_b   1.000
_cell.length_c   1.000
_cell.angle_alpha   90.00
_cell.angle_beta   90.00
_cell.angle_gamma   90.00
#
_symmetry.space_group_name_H-M   'P 1'
#
loop_
_entity.id
_entity.type
_entity.pdbx_description
1 polymer ?
#
loop_
_entity_poly.entity_id
_entity_poly.type
_entity_poly.pdbx_seq_one_letter_code
_entity_poly.pdbx_strand_id
1 'polypeptide(L)'
;MPRRVSLPGAEEFFRPTQGAASSPPAPEETSGTSGRVRHDEKITIYLSGAELLELEQARLSLRAEYGAAADRGRVVREAIAIALADLAANGEASQLVKRLKG
;
A
#
# COMPACT_ATOMS: atom_id res chain seq x y z
N MET A 1 -12.63 28.93 -41.84
CA MET A 1 -11.29 28.36 -42.10
C MET A 1 -10.96 27.40 -40.97
N PRO A 2 -10.72 26.09 -41.24
CA PRO A 2 -10.36 25.16 -40.17
C PRO A 2 -8.90 25.42 -39.75
N ARG A 3 -8.67 25.74 -38.47
CA ARG A 3 -7.32 25.84 -37.91
C ARG A 3 -6.78 24.43 -37.70
N ARG A 4 -5.70 24.07 -38.39
CA ARG A 4 -4.95 22.85 -38.07
C ARG A 4 -4.29 23.04 -36.71
N VAL A 5 -4.66 22.20 -35.75
CA VAL A 5 -3.97 22.09 -34.47
C VAL A 5 -2.78 21.17 -34.70
N SER A 6 -1.57 21.66 -34.43
CA SER A 6 -0.36 20.85 -34.46
C SER A 6 -0.33 19.96 -33.21
N LEU A 7 -0.29 18.64 -33.39
CA LEU A 7 -0.05 17.70 -32.30
C LEU A 7 1.46 17.68 -31.98
N PRO A 8 1.84 17.64 -30.70
CA PRO A 8 3.25 17.53 -30.30
C PRO A 8 3.84 16.24 -30.87
N GLY A 9 5.07 16.34 -31.39
CA GLY A 9 5.76 15.22 -32.02
C GLY A 9 6.18 14.15 -31.01
N ALA A 10 6.41 12.92 -31.49
CA ALA A 10 6.88 11.81 -30.65
C ALA A 10 8.14 12.15 -29.85
N GLU A 11 9.00 13.03 -30.37
CA GLU A 11 10.24 13.45 -29.72
C GLU A 11 10.03 14.27 -28.44
N GLU A 12 8.87 14.92 -28.26
CA GLU A 12 8.57 15.64 -27.01
C GLU A 12 8.33 14.68 -25.84
N PHE A 13 7.86 13.45 -26.12
CA PHE A 13 7.65 12.43 -25.08
C PHE A 13 8.97 11.87 -24.55
N PHE A 14 10.04 11.93 -25.34
CA PHE A 14 11.34 11.37 -24.99
C PHE A 14 12.39 12.43 -24.66
N ARG A 15 11.97 13.71 -24.54
CA ARG A 15 12.90 14.78 -24.19
C ARG A 15 13.51 14.51 -22.81
N PRO A 16 14.84 14.27 -22.72
CA PRO A 16 15.50 14.16 -21.44
C PRO A 16 15.42 15.51 -20.75
N THR A 17 14.91 15.54 -19.52
CA THR A 17 14.97 16.71 -18.63
C THR A 17 16.42 16.97 -18.25
N GLN A 18 17.20 17.58 -19.14
CA GLN A 18 18.44 18.25 -18.75
C GLN A 18 18.04 19.46 -17.93
N GLY A 19 18.18 19.31 -16.62
CA GLY A 19 17.77 20.27 -15.61
C GLY A 19 18.35 21.64 -15.87
N ALA A 20 17.49 22.64 -15.78
CA ALA A 20 17.89 23.98 -15.40
C ALA A 20 18.63 23.87 -14.06
N ALA A 21 19.95 24.01 -14.10
CA ALA A 21 20.76 24.22 -12.92
C ALA A 21 20.46 25.64 -12.40
N SER A 22 19.46 25.74 -11.53
CA SER A 22 19.17 26.94 -10.74
C SER A 22 19.04 26.51 -9.28
N SER A 23 20.09 26.81 -8.52
CA SER A 23 20.25 26.85 -7.05
C SER A 23 19.73 25.67 -6.21
N PRO A 24 20.51 25.17 -5.24
CA PRO A 24 20.02 24.14 -4.32
C PRO A 24 18.88 24.73 -3.47
N PRO A 25 17.66 24.14 -3.48
CA PRO A 25 16.70 24.43 -2.44
C PRO A 25 17.26 23.92 -1.11
N ALA A 26 17.04 24.70 -0.05
CA ALA A 26 17.28 24.32 1.34
C ALA A 26 16.70 22.91 1.61
N PRO A 27 17.26 22.14 2.57
CA PRO A 27 16.77 20.80 2.85
C PRO A 27 15.31 20.90 3.31
N GLU A 28 14.39 20.67 2.38
CA GLU A 28 13.01 20.34 2.70
C GLU A 28 13.09 19.11 3.61
N GLU A 29 12.61 19.32 4.83
CA GLU A 29 12.43 18.30 5.83
C GLU A 29 11.91 17.05 5.15
N THR A 30 12.70 15.99 5.24
CA THR A 30 12.30 14.66 4.81
C THR A 30 10.95 14.38 5.44
N SER A 31 9.87 14.51 4.67
CA SER A 31 8.62 13.85 4.98
C SER A 31 8.99 12.38 5.05
N GLY A 32 9.21 11.90 6.27
CA GLY A 32 9.81 10.61 6.56
C GLY A 32 9.10 9.60 5.70
N THR A 33 9.83 9.00 4.76
CA THR A 33 9.26 7.97 3.90
C THR A 33 8.91 6.81 4.80
N SER A 34 7.64 6.79 5.21
CA SER A 34 6.92 5.86 6.06
C SER A 34 7.69 4.57 6.34
N GLY A 35 7.86 4.24 7.62
CA GLY A 35 8.59 3.11 8.19
C GLY A 35 8.42 1.78 7.44
N ARG A 36 9.12 1.67 6.31
CA ARG A 36 9.22 0.45 5.51
C ARG A 36 10.17 -0.49 6.23
N VAL A 37 9.59 -1.30 7.10
CA VAL A 37 10.27 -2.43 7.72
C VAL A 37 10.61 -3.44 6.63
N ARG A 38 11.90 -3.81 6.52
CA ARG A 38 12.32 -4.93 5.66
C ARG A 38 11.87 -6.24 6.28
N HIS A 39 11.30 -7.12 5.46
CA HIS A 39 10.93 -8.49 5.82
C HIS A 39 11.77 -9.42 4.95
N ASP A 40 12.48 -10.35 5.57
CA ASP A 40 13.37 -11.27 4.86
C ASP A 40 12.63 -12.50 4.33
N GLU A 41 11.48 -12.82 4.93
CA GLU A 41 10.62 -13.93 4.55
C GLU A 41 9.35 -13.45 3.84
N LYS A 42 8.88 -14.25 2.88
CA LYS A 42 7.67 -13.95 2.09
C LYS A 42 6.69 -15.12 2.13
N ILE A 43 5.44 -14.80 2.38
CA ILE A 43 4.30 -15.69 2.15
C ILE A 43 3.55 -15.27 0.88
N THR A 44 3.01 -16.23 0.14
CA THR A 44 2.13 -15.95 -1.03
C THR A 44 0.77 -16.55 -0.75
N ILE A 45 -0.29 -15.75 -0.91
CA ILE A 45 -1.67 -16.15 -0.63
C ILE A 45 -2.49 -15.97 -1.90
N TYR A 46 -3.33 -16.95 -2.22
CA TYR A 46 -4.35 -16.83 -3.26
C TYR A 46 -5.65 -16.36 -2.63
N LEU A 47 -6.24 -15.31 -3.21
CA LEU A 47 -7.51 -14.76 -2.81
C LEU A 47 -8.46 -14.80 -4.02
N SER A 48 -9.74 -15.02 -3.76
CA SER A 48 -10.78 -14.77 -4.75
C SER A 48 -10.85 -13.27 -5.09
N GLY A 49 -11.48 -12.94 -6.21
CA GLY A 49 -11.71 -11.55 -6.60
C GLY A 49 -12.54 -10.77 -5.57
N ALA A 50 -13.49 -11.44 -4.90
CA ALA A 50 -14.33 -10.83 -3.86
C ALA A 50 -13.51 -10.50 -2.61
N GLU A 51 -12.71 -11.44 -2.10
CA GLU A 51 -11.85 -11.21 -0.93
C GLU A 51 -10.81 -10.11 -1.18
N LEU A 52 -10.24 -10.06 -2.39
CA LEU A 52 -9.32 -8.99 -2.76
C LEU A 52 -10.02 -7.62 -2.77
N LEU A 53 -11.26 -7.55 -3.26
CA LEU A 53 -12.06 -6.33 -3.25
C LEU A 53 -12.36 -5.86 -1.83
N GLU A 54 -12.78 -6.77 -0.94
CA GLU A 54 -13.01 -6.49 0.47
C GLU A 54 -11.76 -5.93 1.16
N LEU A 55 -10.58 -6.51 0.88
CA LEU A 55 -9.31 -6.03 1.42
C LEU A 55 -8.99 -4.59 0.96
N GLU A 56 -9.24 -4.27 -0.31
CA GLU A 56 -9.00 -2.92 -0.82
C GLU A 56 -10.01 -1.91 -0.28
N GLN A 57 -11.27 -2.29 -0.12
CA GLN A 57 -12.28 -1.46 0.54
C GLN A 57 -11.88 -1.17 2.00
N ALA A 58 -11.46 -2.20 2.75
CA ALA A 58 -11.00 -2.03 4.13
C ALA A 58 -9.80 -1.06 4.21
N ARG A 59 -8.85 -1.14 3.27
CA ARG A 59 -7.72 -0.18 3.20
C ARG A 59 -8.18 1.26 2.99
N LEU A 60 -9.18 1.48 2.13
CA LEU A 60 -9.73 2.81 1.90
C LEU A 60 -10.45 3.34 3.13
N SER A 61 -11.28 2.51 3.79
CA SER A 61 -11.94 2.85 5.06
C SER A 61 -10.94 3.21 6.16
N LEU A 62 -9.88 2.40 6.33
CA LEU A 62 -8.82 2.68 7.32
C LEU A 62 -8.20 4.06 7.11
N ARG A 63 -7.94 4.44 5.85
CA ARG A 63 -7.39 5.76 5.52
C ARG A 63 -8.41 6.88 5.73
N ALA A 64 -9.65 6.69 5.30
CA ALA A 64 -10.67 7.73 5.32
C ALA A 64 -11.19 8.03 6.74
N GLU A 65 -11.44 6.99 7.52
CA GLU A 65 -12.07 7.10 8.84
C GLU A 65 -11.05 7.29 9.97
N TYR A 66 -9.89 6.65 9.86
CA TYR A 66 -8.90 6.60 10.94
C TYR A 66 -7.56 7.26 10.59
N GLY A 67 -7.42 7.84 9.38
CA GLY A 67 -6.15 8.41 8.91
C GLY A 67 -5.03 7.39 8.73
N ALA A 68 -5.33 6.09 8.79
CA ALA A 68 -4.35 5.02 8.83
C ALA A 68 -4.01 4.54 7.41
N ALA A 69 -2.93 5.07 6.85
CA ALA A 69 -2.42 4.59 5.57
C ALA A 69 -1.69 3.24 5.72
N ALA A 70 -2.21 2.21 5.06
CA ALA A 70 -1.62 0.87 5.01
C ALA A 70 -1.65 0.30 3.59
N ASP A 71 -0.59 -0.43 3.22
CA ASP A 71 -0.59 -1.32 2.08
C ASP A 71 -1.22 -2.68 2.43
N ARG A 72 -1.45 -3.53 1.43
CA ARG A 72 -2.04 -4.87 1.61
C ARG A 72 -1.23 -5.73 2.60
N GLY A 73 0.10 -5.71 2.46
CA GLY A 73 1.00 -6.50 3.29
C GLY A 73 0.97 -6.05 4.75
N ARG A 74 0.88 -4.74 5.01
CA ARG A 74 0.70 -4.21 6.36
C ARG A 74 -0.62 -4.67 6.97
N VAL A 75 -1.74 -4.56 6.25
CA VAL A 75 -3.05 -5.03 6.75
C VAL A 75 -3.01 -6.53 7.09
N VAL A 76 -2.47 -7.35 6.19
CA VAL A 76 -2.36 -8.81 6.43
C VAL A 76 -1.45 -9.10 7.63
N ARG A 77 -0.31 -8.41 7.77
CA ARG A 77 0.58 -8.61 8.93
C ARG A 77 -0.08 -8.24 10.26
N GLU A 78 -0.80 -7.12 10.33
CA GLU A 78 -1.53 -6.73 11.55
C GLU A 78 -2.64 -7.75 11.88
N ALA A 79 -3.38 -8.22 10.88
CA ALA A 79 -4.41 -9.24 11.07
C ALA A 79 -3.81 -10.55 11.63
N ILE A 80 -2.66 -10.99 11.09
CA ILE A 80 -1.93 -12.15 11.61
C ILE A 80 -1.47 -11.90 13.06
N ALA A 81 -0.91 -10.73 13.37
CA ALA A 81 -0.46 -10.41 14.72
C ALA A 81 -1.62 -10.44 15.73
N ILE A 82 -2.79 -9.89 15.37
CA ILE A 82 -4.00 -9.93 16.19
C ILE A 82 -4.44 -11.39 16.43
N ALA A 83 -4.48 -12.21 15.37
CA ALA A 83 -4.88 -13.61 15.49
C ALA A 83 -3.93 -14.44 16.36
N LEU A 84 -2.61 -14.19 16.24
CA LEU A 84 -1.60 -14.86 17.07
C LEU A 84 -1.65 -14.40 18.52
N ALA A 85 -1.92 -13.11 18.78
CA ALA A 85 -2.12 -12.61 20.13
C ALA A 85 -3.36 -13.21 20.79
N ASP A 86 -4.48 -13.32 20.05
CA ASP A 86 -5.70 -14.01 20.52
C ASP A 86 -5.42 -15.47 20.84
N LEU A 87 -4.70 -16.19 19.97
CA LEU A 87 -4.31 -17.57 20.21
C LEU A 87 -3.42 -17.71 21.46
N ALA A 88 -2.43 -16.83 21.63
CA ALA A 88 -1.55 -16.86 22.79
C ALA A 88 -2.29 -16.58 24.10
N ALA A 89 -3.27 -15.67 24.09
CA ALA A 89 -4.03 -15.30 25.27
C ALA A 89 -5.12 -16.33 25.63
N ASN A 90 -5.80 -16.90 24.63
CA ASN A 90 -7.03 -17.68 24.82
C ASN A 90 -6.90 -19.17 24.47
N GLY A 91 -5.80 -19.60 23.86
CA GLY A 91 -5.57 -21.00 23.50
C GLY A 91 -6.70 -21.59 22.66
N GLU A 92 -7.28 -22.70 23.14
CA GLU A 92 -8.38 -23.41 22.47
C GLU A 92 -9.65 -22.56 22.30
N ALA A 93 -9.84 -21.53 23.14
CA ALA A 93 -11.00 -20.66 23.07
C ALA A 93 -10.84 -19.53 22.04
N SER A 94 -9.67 -19.38 21.42
CA SER A 94 -9.40 -18.35 20.40
C SER A 94 -10.30 -18.48 19.17
N GLN A 95 -10.54 -17.36 18.49
CA GLN A 95 -11.32 -17.34 17.26
C GLN A 95 -10.66 -18.15 16.15
N LEU A 96 -9.32 -18.13 16.12
CA LEU A 96 -8.54 -18.89 15.14
C LEU A 96 -8.79 -20.39 15.27
N VAL A 97 -8.71 -20.95 16.50
CA VAL A 97 -8.98 -22.39 16.73
C VAL A 97 -10.42 -22.75 16.38
N LYS A 98 -11.39 -21.91 16.79
CA LYS A 98 -12.82 -22.13 16.50
C LYS A 98 -13.11 -22.21 15.00
N ARG A 99 -12.52 -21.32 14.19
CA ARG A 99 -12.71 -21.28 12.74
C ARG A 99 -12.01 -22.41 11.99
N LEU A 100 -10.90 -22.94 12.52
CA LEU A 100 -10.15 -24.02 11.86
C LEU A 100 -10.63 -25.43 12.25
N LYS A 101 -11.37 -25.57 13.36
CA LYS A 101 -11.96 -26.84 13.80
C LYS A 101 -13.42 -27.02 13.37
N GLY A 102 -14.13 -25.93 13.08
CA GLY A 102 -15.50 -25.95 12.55
C GLY A 102 -15.51 -26.06 11.03
#